data_AF-A0AAP3GC09-F1
#
_entry.id   AF-A0AAP3GC09-F1
#
_cell.length_a   1.000
_cell.length_b   1.000
_cell.length_c   1.000
_cell.angle_alpha   90.00
_cell.angle_beta   90.00
_cell.angle_gamma   90.00
#
_symmetry.space_group_name_H-M   'P 1'
#
loop_
_entity.id
_entity.type
_entity.pdbx_description
1 polymer ?
#
loop_
_entity_poly.entity_id
_entity_poly.type
_entity_poly.pdbx_seq_one_letter_code
_entity_poly.pdbx_strand_id
1 'polypeptide(L)' 'MEEDELAEFCYRISDSRQYDYALTISWWKETKEGRGVIESAWGWVDKFDSQFKQIKLKNDEDFWWIPLKDVVNIEA' A
#
# COMPACT_ATOMS: atom_id res chain seq x y z
N MET A 1 6.43 7.35 11.27
CA MET A 1 5.15 6.66 11.17
C MET A 1 4.78 6.22 12.57
N GLU A 2 3.76 6.87 13.12
CA GLU A 2 3.26 6.58 14.46
C GLU A 2 2.45 5.28 14.44
N GLU A 3 2.28 4.62 15.59
CA GLU A 3 1.49 3.37 15.67
C GLU A 3 0.04 3.58 15.20
N ASP A 4 -0.51 4.79 15.38
CA ASP A 4 -1.87 5.14 14.97
C ASP A 4 -2.04 5.21 13.44
N GLU A 5 -1.06 5.74 12.70
CA GLU A 5 -1.08 5.73 11.23
C GLU A 5 -1.01 4.30 10.68
N LEU A 6 -0.18 3.45 11.31
CA LEU A 6 -0.10 2.04 10.94
C LEU A 6 -1.43 1.31 11.18
N ALA A 7 -2.09 1.61 12.31
CA ALA A 7 -3.38 1.03 12.66
C ALA A 7 -4.48 1.45 11.67
N GLU A 8 -4.50 2.71 11.24
CA GLU A 8 -5.44 3.20 10.22
C GLU A 8 -5.24 2.50 8.87
N PHE A 9 -3.99 2.34 8.42
CA PHE A 9 -3.70 1.61 7.18
C PHE A 9 -4.11 0.13 7.30
N CYS A 10 -3.81 -0.51 8.43
CA CYS A 10 -4.24 -1.89 8.69
C CYS A 10 -5.77 -2.03 8.68
N TYR A 11 -6.50 -1.02 9.19
CA TYR A 11 -7.96 -0.99 9.15
C TYR A 11 -8.46 -0.93 7.71
N ARG A 12 -8.01 0.03 6.89
CA ARG A 12 -8.46 0.17 5.49
C ARG A 12 -8.14 -1.07 4.65
N ILE A 13 -6.97 -1.68 4.86
CA ILE A 13 -6.60 -2.92 4.17
C ILE A 13 -7.50 -4.08 4.58
N SER A 14 -7.80 -4.20 5.88
CA SER A 14 -8.67 -5.27 6.39
C SER A 14 -10.11 -5.07 5.91
N ASP A 15 -10.58 -3.83 5.88
CA ASP A 15 -11.89 -3.42 5.38
C ASP A 15 -12.04 -3.70 3.87
N SER A 16 -11.07 -3.29 3.06
CA SER A 16 -11.02 -3.63 1.62
C SER A 16 -11.06 -5.15 1.38
N ARG A 17 -10.30 -5.94 2.14
CA ARG A 17 -10.35 -7.41 2.02
C ARG A 17 -11.68 -8.00 2.48
N GLN A 18 -12.37 -7.35 3.42
CA GLN A 18 -13.66 -7.78 3.92
C GLN A 18 -14.79 -7.49 2.92
N TYR A 19 -14.72 -6.37 2.21
CA TYR A 19 -15.75 -5.90 1.27
C TYR A 19 -15.37 -6.04 -0.20
N ASP A 20 -14.20 -6.63 -0.50
CA ASP A 20 -13.66 -6.96 -1.82
C ASP A 20 -13.62 -5.77 -2.81
N TYR A 21 -13.28 -4.58 -2.31
CA TYR A 21 -13.09 -3.40 -3.15
C TYR A 21 -11.62 -3.08 -3.38
N ALA A 22 -11.33 -2.51 -4.56
CA ALA A 22 -9.98 -2.06 -4.92
C ALA A 22 -9.62 -0.79 -4.14
N LEU A 23 -8.37 -0.72 -3.68
CA LEU A 23 -7.79 0.47 -3.05
C LEU A 23 -6.85 1.15 -4.03
N THR A 24 -6.82 2.48 -4.01
CA THR A 24 -5.74 3.28 -4.59
C THR A 24 -4.71 3.56 -3.52
N ILE A 25 -3.52 2.99 -3.66
CA ILE A 25 -2.41 3.21 -2.74
C ILE A 25 -1.40 4.12 -3.42
N SER A 26 -0.96 5.16 -2.72
CA SER A 26 0.14 6.02 -3.13
C SER A 26 1.34 5.80 -2.22
N TRP A 27 2.53 5.60 -2.78
CA TRP A 27 3.75 5.35 -2.04
C TRP A 27 4.95 6.08 -2.63
N TRP A 28 5.90 6.42 -1.77
CA TRP A 28 7.17 6.99 -2.18
C TRP A 28 8.08 5.90 -2.74
N LYS A 29 8.66 6.14 -3.91
CA LYS A 29 9.62 5.25 -4.53
C LYS A 29 10.91 5.99 -4.79
N GLU A 30 12.00 5.46 -4.24
CA GLU A 30 13.33 5.96 -4.53
C GLU A 30 13.65 5.79 -6.00
N THR A 31 14.20 6.83 -6.60
CA THR A 31 14.68 6.81 -7.99
C THR A 31 16.21 6.78 -8.00
N LYS A 32 16.87 7.94 -7.96
CA LYS A 32 18.33 8.09 -7.85
C LYS A 32 18.68 9.31 -7.00
N GLU A 33 19.88 9.28 -6.41
CA GLU A 33 20.49 10.41 -5.70
C GLU A 33 19.65 10.96 -4.52
N GLY A 34 18.97 10.08 -3.79
CA GLY A 34 18.11 10.47 -2.65
C GLY A 34 16.84 11.20 -3.06
N ARG A 35 16.49 11.18 -4.36
CA ARG A 35 15.21 11.67 -4.87
C ARG A 35 14.25 10.52 -5.05
N GLY A 36 12.97 10.77 -4.84
CA GLY A 36 11.92 9.82 -5.15
C GLY A 36 10.71 10.51 -5.75
N VAL A 37 9.83 9.68 -6.28
CA VAL A 37 8.53 10.09 -6.80
C VAL A 37 7.45 9.41 -5.98
N ILE A 38 6.27 10.02 -5.92
CA ILE A 38 5.08 9.33 -5.44
C ILE A 38 4.53 8.53 -6.62
N GLU A 39 4.53 7.21 -6.51
CA GLU A 39 3.77 6.33 -7.39
C GLU A 39 2.40 6.06 -6.77
N SER A 40 1.42 5.83 -7.63
CA SER A 40 0.05 5.51 -7.22
C SER A 40 -0.47 4.38 -8.11
N ALA A 41 -1.11 3.39 -7.51
CA ALA A 41 -1.78 2.32 -8.24
C ALA A 41 -3.07 1.92 -7.55
N TRP A 42 -4.06 1.51 -8.36
CA TRP A 42 -5.30 0.92 -7.89
C TRP A 42 -5.22 -0.59 -7.99
N GLY A 43 -5.81 -1.30 -7.03
CA GLY A 43 -5.89 -2.75 -7.07
C GLY A 43 -6.47 -3.36 -5.81
N TRP A 44 -6.59 -4.69 -5.80
CA TRP A 44 -6.99 -5.45 -4.63
C TRP A 44 -5.78 -5.83 -3.80
N VAL A 45 -5.92 -5.76 -2.47
CA VAL A 45 -4.87 -6.24 -1.57
C VAL A 45 -4.88 -7.77 -1.56
N ASP A 46 -3.93 -8.36 -2.28
CA ASP A 46 -3.74 -9.81 -2.37
C ASP A 46 -3.17 -10.37 -1.06
N LYS A 47 -2.19 -9.67 -0.47
CA LYS A 47 -1.51 -10.12 0.75
C LYS A 47 -0.97 -8.95 1.57
N PHE A 48 -1.02 -9.10 2.89
CA PHE A 48 -0.26 -8.29 3.85
C PHE A 48 0.87 -9.14 4.43
N ASP A 49 2.12 -8.73 4.23
CA ASP A 49 3.29 -9.40 4.79
C ASP A 49 3.76 -8.65 6.03
N SER A 50 3.44 -9.20 7.21
CA SER A 50 3.79 -8.60 8.50
C SER A 50 5.27 -8.74 8.85
N GLN A 51 5.96 -9.73 8.28
CA GLN A 51 7.39 -9.97 8.53
C GLN A 51 8.24 -8.89 7.84
N PHE A 52 7.92 -8.59 6.58
CA PHE A 52 8.61 -7.56 5.79
C PHE A 52 7.91 -6.20 5.82
N LYS A 53 6.76 -6.10 6.49
CA LYS A 53 5.93 -4.88 6.60
C LYS A 53 5.61 -4.28 5.22
N GLN A 54 5.03 -5.10 4.34
CA GLN A 54 4.69 -4.70 2.98
C GLN A 54 3.35 -5.27 2.52
N ILE A 55 2.71 -4.57 1.59
CA ILE A 55 1.42 -4.93 0.99
C ILE A 55 1.68 -5.41 -0.44
N LYS A 56 1.03 -6.50 -0.82
CA LYS A 56 0.91 -6.88 -2.23
C LYS A 56 -0.40 -6.36 -2.78
N LEU A 57 -0.31 -5.32 -3.60
CA LEU A 57 -1.43 -4.78 -4.37
C LEU A 57 -1.41 -5.45 -5.75
N LYS A 58 -2.54 -5.94 -6.24
CA LYS A 58 -2.65 -6.50 -7.60
C LYS A 58 -3.84 -5.89 -8.32
N ASN A 59 -3.73 -5.71 -9.63
CA ASN A 59 -4.89 -5.54 -10.48
C ASN A 59 -4.84 -6.56 -11.62
N ASP A 60 -5.68 -6.40 -12.64
CA ASP A 60 -5.76 -7.34 -13.76
C ASP A 60 -4.49 -7.31 -14.65
N GLU A 61 -3.71 -6.24 -14.59
CA GLU A 61 -2.56 -5.99 -15.47
C GLU A 61 -1.21 -6.27 -14.77
N ASP A 62 -1.08 -5.93 -13.49
CA ASP A 62 0.20 -5.92 -12.79
C ASP A 62 0.08 -6.14 -11.27
N PHE A 63 1.23 -6.19 -10.59
CA PHE A 63 1.29 -6.25 -9.12
C PHE A 63 2.46 -5.46 -8.53
N TRP A 64 2.22 -4.92 -7.34
CA TRP A 64 3.19 -4.11 -6.61
C TRP A 64 3.38 -4.62 -5.19
N TRP A 65 4.64 -4.74 -4.78
CA TRP A 65 5.03 -4.91 -3.38
C TRP A 65 5.38 -3.54 -2.80
N ILE A 66 4.50 -3.02 -1.95
CA ILE A 66 4.58 -1.67 -1.42
C ILE A 66 4.98 -1.75 0.06
N PRO A 67 6.18 -1.28 0.44
CA PRO A 67 6.59 -1.22 1.84
C PRO A 67 5.71 -0.24 2.61
N LEU A 68 5.21 -0.63 3.78
CA LEU A 68 4.32 0.22 4.60
C LEU A 68 4.98 1.54 5.00
N LYS A 69 6.29 1.53 5.23
CA LYS A 69 7.08 2.73 5.56
C LYS A 69 7.07 3.78 4.44
N ASP A 70 6.79 3.36 3.21
CA ASP A 70 6.82 4.20 2.02
C ASP A 70 5.41 4.61 1.60
N VAL A 71 4.36 4.03 2.21
CA VAL A 71 2.97 4.41 1.96
C VAL A 71 2.76 5.86 2.41
N VAL A 72 2.21 6.66 1.50
CA VAL A 72 1.88 8.08 1.73
C VAL A 72 0.38 8.26 1.87
N ASN A 73 -0.43 7.53 1.09
CA ASN A 73 -1.89 7.63 1.14
C ASN A 73 -2.57 6.31 0.71
N ILE A 74 -3.77 6.06 1.25
CA ILE A 74 -4.65 4.95 0.84
C ILE A 74 -6.07 5.50 0.69
N GLU A 75 -6.63 5.37 -0.52
CA GLU A 75 -7.98 5.79 -0.89
C GLU A 75 -8.81 4.59 -1.35
N ALA A 76 -10.12 4.63 -1.09
CA ALA A 76 -11.11 3.62 -1.43
C ALA A 76 -12.00 4.08 -2.58
#